data_AF-A0A1A8NRR3-F1
#
_entry.id   AF-A0A1A8NRR3-F1
#
_cell.length_a   1.000
_cell.length_b   1.000
_cell.length_c   1.000
_cell.angle_alpha   90.00
_cell.angle_beta   90.00
_cell.angle_gamma   90.00
#
_symmetry.space_group_name_H-M   'P 1'
#
loop_
_entity.id
_entity.type
_entity.pdbx_description
1 polymer ?
#
loop_
_entity_poly.entity_id
_entity_poly.type
_entity_poly.pdbx_seq_one_letter_code
_entity_poly.pdbx_strand_id
1 'polypeptide(L)'
;MFNVELTSERIARERVEKRRKREAERQERIFNEKVRTIGVDVKALDMQVEEKKALEEAARTEEAARDAEDRRHNFEACVHQNRQKKKSREMEKAMVNYRHQHQMPSTRREFDLNDPDCYRKLDPGDAQMMLPGLVGEEQDSESRLKRQKEQLREWLLCQQKEHEEEMLRQKMEGWQYEQSRKEMHNLAVELHKLEMDRKKATAVAVKDYNLAAAEAKQIQEKEDNKESAGSQQHALDMVP
;
A
#
# COMPACT_ATOMS: atom_id res chain seq x y z
N MET A 1 73.30 -88.82 110.31
CA MET A 1 73.64 -88.04 109.10
C MET A 1 72.39 -87.26 108.71
N PHE A 2 72.45 -85.93 108.67
CA PHE A 2 71.34 -85.09 108.23
C PHE A 2 71.40 -84.96 106.71
N ASN A 3 70.37 -85.46 106.02
CA ASN A 3 70.23 -85.30 104.58
C ASN A 3 69.94 -83.82 104.27
N VAL A 4 70.94 -83.10 103.77
CA VAL A 4 70.78 -81.73 103.27
C VAL A 4 70.21 -81.84 101.85
N GLU A 5 68.91 -81.61 101.72
CA GLU A 5 68.24 -81.63 100.43
C GLU A 5 68.68 -80.42 99.57
N LEU A 6 69.08 -80.68 98.34
CA LEU A 6 69.57 -79.63 97.43
C LEU A 6 68.41 -78.75 96.95
N THR A 7 68.63 -77.45 96.75
CA THR A 7 67.60 -76.50 96.27
C THR A 7 67.01 -76.91 94.92
N SER A 8 67.80 -77.56 94.07
CA SER A 8 67.36 -78.19 92.82
C SER A 8 66.34 -79.30 93.04
N GLU A 9 66.48 -80.11 94.10
CA GLU A 9 65.56 -81.19 94.46
C GLU A 9 64.24 -80.66 95.05
N ARG A 10 64.28 -79.52 95.74
CA ARG A 10 63.07 -78.83 96.22
C ARG A 10 62.24 -78.26 95.05
N ILE A 11 62.88 -77.57 94.11
CA ILE A 11 62.21 -77.06 92.90
C ILE A 11 61.67 -78.22 92.05
N ALA A 12 62.42 -79.32 91.95
CA ALA A 12 61.96 -80.53 91.26
C ALA A 12 60.72 -81.13 91.94
N ARG A 13 60.71 -81.24 93.28
CA ARG A 13 59.55 -81.71 94.05
C ARG A 13 58.34 -80.79 93.90
N GLU A 14 58.50 -79.48 93.99
CA GLU A 14 57.39 -78.52 93.79
C GLU A 14 56.83 -78.60 92.36
N ARG A 15 57.67 -78.80 91.34
CA ARG A 15 57.22 -79.03 89.96
C ARG A 15 56.43 -80.33 89.83
N VAL A 16 56.89 -81.41 90.48
CA VAL A 16 56.21 -82.71 90.51
C VAL A 16 54.87 -82.60 91.25
N GLU A 17 54.82 -81.89 92.38
CA GLU A 17 53.58 -81.65 93.11
C GLU A 17 52.58 -80.80 92.33
N LYS A 18 53.02 -79.71 91.68
CA LYS A 18 52.16 -78.92 90.78
C LYS A 18 51.64 -79.74 89.61
N ARG A 19 52.42 -80.70 89.11
CA ARG A 19 51.98 -81.64 88.07
C ARG A 19 50.96 -82.64 88.64
N ARG A 20 51.20 -83.21 89.82
CA ARG A 20 50.26 -84.13 90.50
C ARG A 20 48.94 -83.44 90.82
N LYS A 21 48.96 -82.20 91.32
CA LYS A 21 47.76 -81.40 91.61
C LYS A 21 46.95 -81.12 90.35
N ARG A 22 47.60 -80.66 89.27
CA ARG A 22 46.93 -80.47 87.97
C ARG A 22 46.36 -81.77 87.39
N GLU A 23 47.07 -82.89 87.56
CA GLU A 23 46.59 -84.20 87.09
C GLU A 23 45.39 -84.68 87.93
N ALA A 24 45.37 -84.42 89.24
CA ALA A 24 44.23 -84.71 90.10
C ALA A 24 43.00 -83.87 89.72
N GLU A 25 43.14 -82.56 89.54
CA GLU A 25 42.07 -81.66 89.05
C GLU A 25 41.58 -82.04 87.63
N ARG A 26 42.46 -82.61 86.80
CA ARG A 26 42.11 -83.13 85.48
C ARG A 26 41.34 -84.45 85.60
N GLN A 27 41.81 -85.39 86.42
CA GLN A 27 41.14 -86.67 86.64
C GLN A 27 39.73 -86.47 87.20
N GLU A 28 39.56 -85.57 88.18
CA GLU A 28 38.26 -85.22 88.75
C GLU A 28 37.25 -84.78 87.68
N ARG A 29 37.69 -84.00 86.69
CA ARG A 29 36.85 -83.58 85.56
C ARG A 29 36.55 -84.70 84.57
N ILE A 30 37.53 -85.58 84.29
CA ILE A 30 37.39 -86.66 83.30
C ILE A 30 36.51 -87.80 83.81
N PHE A 31 36.64 -88.13 85.09
CA PHE A 31 35.89 -89.23 85.70
C PHE A 31 34.48 -88.83 86.16
N ASN A 32 34.18 -87.54 86.25
CA ASN A 32 32.82 -87.06 86.48
C ASN A 32 32.02 -87.00 85.17
N GLU A 33 31.15 -87.99 84.95
CA GLU A 33 30.35 -88.16 83.72
C GLU A 33 29.52 -86.91 83.36
N LYS A 34 28.96 -86.20 84.35
CA LYS A 34 28.13 -85.00 84.12
C LYS A 34 28.95 -83.82 83.61
N VAL A 35 30.12 -83.58 84.23
CA VAL A 35 31.04 -82.51 83.79
C VAL A 35 31.62 -82.83 82.42
N ARG A 36 31.90 -84.10 82.13
CA ARG A 36 32.39 -84.54 80.81
C ARG A 36 31.36 -84.36 79.69
N THR A 37 30.08 -84.57 79.99
CA THR A 37 29.02 -84.57 78.98
C THR A 37 28.40 -83.18 78.78
N ILE A 38 28.23 -82.38 79.84
CA ILE A 38 27.48 -81.09 79.83
C ILE A 38 28.16 -80.03 80.72
N GLY A 39 29.44 -80.16 81.05
CA GLY A 39 30.14 -79.19 81.88
C GLY A 39 30.25 -77.83 81.19
N VAL A 40 29.65 -76.81 81.77
CA VAL A 40 29.68 -75.42 81.28
C VAL A 40 30.01 -74.48 82.42
N ASP A 41 30.89 -73.50 82.17
CA ASP A 41 31.20 -72.45 83.13
C ASP A 41 30.12 -71.36 83.07
N VAL A 42 29.06 -71.55 83.84
CA VAL A 42 27.90 -70.64 83.89
C VAL A 42 28.31 -69.23 84.29
N LYS A 43 29.27 -69.09 85.23
CA LYS A 43 29.70 -67.75 85.70
C LYS A 43 30.43 -67.00 84.59
N ALA A 44 31.30 -67.67 83.84
CA ALA A 44 31.98 -67.05 82.71
C ALA A 44 31.00 -66.67 81.59
N LEU A 45 29.99 -67.50 81.31
CA LEU A 45 28.96 -67.18 80.32
C LEU A 45 28.07 -66.02 80.76
N ASP A 46 27.67 -65.97 82.04
CA ASP A 46 26.88 -64.86 82.58
C ASP A 46 27.67 -63.54 82.45
N MET A 47 28.98 -63.56 82.76
CA MET A 47 29.85 -62.40 82.53
C MET A 47 29.91 -61.98 81.06
N GLN A 48 30.02 -62.92 80.13
CA GLN A 48 30.04 -62.62 78.68
C GLN A 48 28.71 -62.06 78.20
N VAL A 49 27.59 -62.53 78.73
CA VAL A 49 26.25 -62.02 78.40
C VAL A 49 26.08 -60.58 78.89
N GLU A 50 26.50 -60.29 80.12
CA GLU A 50 26.44 -58.93 80.67
C GLU A 50 27.38 -57.97 79.92
N GLU A 51 28.60 -58.40 79.56
CA GLU A 51 29.51 -57.62 78.72
C GLU A 51 28.89 -57.32 77.35
N LYS A 52 28.27 -58.32 76.71
CA LYS A 52 27.60 -58.14 75.42
C LYS A 52 26.42 -57.17 75.52
N LYS A 53 25.60 -57.27 76.56
CA LYS A 53 24.49 -56.33 76.79
C LYS A 53 25.00 -54.91 76.99
N ALA A 54 26.04 -54.72 77.79
CA ALA A 54 26.64 -53.41 78.02
C ALA A 54 27.18 -52.81 76.71
N LEU A 55 27.80 -53.61 75.85
CA LEU A 55 28.26 -53.18 74.52
C LEU A 55 27.09 -52.81 73.60
N GLU A 56 26.01 -53.61 73.59
CA GLU A 56 24.81 -53.31 72.81
C GLU A 56 24.09 -52.03 73.29
N GLU A 57 24.03 -51.81 74.60
CA GLU A 57 23.48 -50.58 75.17
C GLU A 57 24.35 -49.36 74.84
N ALA A 58 25.67 -49.47 74.97
CA ALA A 58 26.59 -48.43 74.56
C ALA A 58 26.41 -48.08 73.08
N ALA A 59 26.39 -49.08 72.20
CA ALA A 59 26.16 -48.88 70.76
C ALA A 59 24.81 -48.21 70.48
N ARG A 60 23.73 -48.61 71.17
CA ARG A 60 22.41 -47.97 71.06
C ARG A 60 22.43 -46.51 71.49
N THR A 61 23.14 -46.18 72.57
CA THR A 61 23.26 -44.79 73.03
C THR A 61 24.06 -43.92 72.05
N GLU A 62 25.12 -44.48 71.46
CA GLU A 62 25.90 -43.79 70.42
C GLU A 62 25.06 -43.56 69.16
N GLU A 63 24.31 -44.57 68.71
CA GLU A 63 23.43 -44.46 67.54
C GLU A 63 22.34 -43.41 67.79
N ALA A 64 21.71 -43.42 68.96
CA ALA A 64 20.71 -42.42 69.34
C ALA A 64 21.29 -40.99 69.38
N ALA A 65 22.57 -40.85 69.79
CA ALA A 65 23.27 -39.57 69.76
C ALA A 65 23.53 -39.10 68.32
N ARG A 66 24.03 -39.98 67.44
CA ARG A 66 24.22 -39.68 66.01
C ARG A 66 22.91 -39.28 65.34
N ASP A 67 21.84 -40.02 65.58
CA ASP A 67 20.50 -39.69 65.05
C ASP A 67 19.99 -38.33 65.54
N ALA A 68 20.32 -37.95 66.79
CA ALA A 68 19.97 -36.64 67.31
C ALA A 68 20.76 -35.51 66.61
N GLU A 69 22.05 -35.72 66.33
CA GLU A 69 22.88 -34.79 65.57
C GLU A 69 22.40 -34.64 64.13
N ASP A 70 22.11 -35.75 63.45
CA ASP A 70 21.58 -35.76 62.08
C ASP A 70 20.25 -35.00 61.99
N ARG A 71 19.36 -35.17 62.98
CA ARG A 71 18.11 -34.40 63.05
C ARG A 71 18.37 -32.89 63.18
N ARG A 72 19.36 -32.48 63.98
CA ARG A 72 19.73 -31.05 64.11
C ARG A 72 20.29 -30.51 62.80
N HIS A 73 21.24 -31.21 62.19
CA HIS A 73 21.83 -30.80 60.92
C HIS A 73 20.82 -30.73 59.79
N ASN A 74 19.90 -31.69 59.69
CA ASN A 74 18.81 -31.67 58.72
C ASN A 74 17.88 -30.47 58.91
N PHE A 75 17.57 -30.13 60.17
CA PHE A 75 16.77 -28.95 60.48
C PHE A 75 17.49 -27.66 60.05
N GLU A 76 18.77 -27.51 60.40
CA GLU A 76 19.60 -26.36 60.01
C GLU A 76 19.68 -26.23 58.49
N ALA A 77 19.95 -27.33 57.77
CA ALA A 77 20.00 -27.36 56.32
C ALA A 77 18.67 -26.90 55.69
N CYS A 78 17.54 -27.36 56.23
CA CYS A 78 16.22 -26.94 55.78
C CYS A 78 15.99 -25.43 55.98
N VAL A 79 16.37 -24.89 57.15
CA VAL A 79 16.28 -23.45 57.44
C VAL A 79 17.16 -22.64 56.47
N HIS A 80 18.39 -23.07 56.24
CA HIS A 80 19.30 -22.44 55.29
C HIS A 80 18.75 -22.46 53.86
N GLN A 81 18.23 -23.60 53.40
CA GLN A 81 17.63 -23.74 52.08
C GLN A 81 16.41 -22.81 51.93
N ASN A 82 15.55 -22.74 52.93
CA ASN A 82 14.39 -21.85 52.91
C ASN A 82 14.79 -20.37 52.87
N ARG A 83 15.85 -19.98 53.59
CA ARG A 83 16.40 -18.62 53.54
C ARG A 83 16.94 -18.29 52.14
N GLN A 84 17.65 -19.21 51.50
CA GLN A 84 18.14 -19.04 50.13
C GLN A 84 16.99 -18.91 49.13
N LYS A 85 15.97 -19.78 49.23
CA LYS A 85 14.76 -19.70 48.39
C LYS A 85 14.04 -18.36 48.54
N LYS A 86 13.91 -17.84 49.77
CA LYS A 86 13.31 -16.51 50.01
C LYS A 86 14.10 -15.40 49.33
N LYS A 87 15.43 -15.36 49.52
CA LYS A 87 16.31 -14.39 48.86
C LYS A 87 16.22 -14.46 47.34
N SER A 88 16.22 -15.67 46.77
CA SER A 88 16.09 -15.87 45.33
C SER A 88 14.75 -15.34 44.81
N ARG A 89 13.63 -15.60 45.51
CA ARG A 89 12.31 -15.05 45.17
C ARG A 89 12.25 -13.54 45.28
N GLU A 90 12.88 -12.95 46.30
CA GLU A 90 12.95 -11.49 46.47
C GLU A 90 13.73 -10.85 45.32
N MET A 91 14.86 -11.43 44.93
CA MET A 91 15.66 -10.98 43.79
C MET A 91 14.88 -11.10 42.46
N GLU A 92 14.17 -12.21 42.26
CA GLU A 92 13.33 -12.40 41.08
C GLU A 92 12.20 -11.37 41.01
N LYS A 93 11.51 -11.12 42.13
CA LYS A 93 10.49 -10.07 42.22
C LYS A 93 11.07 -8.70 41.92
N ALA A 94 12.24 -8.37 42.46
CA ALA A 94 12.91 -7.10 42.19
C ALA A 94 13.27 -6.97 40.70
N MET A 95 13.74 -8.04 40.06
CA MET A 95 14.03 -8.06 38.63
C MET A 95 12.78 -7.86 37.78
N VAL A 96 11.69 -8.56 38.11
CA VAL A 96 10.40 -8.40 37.41
C VAL A 96 9.87 -6.98 37.57
N ASN A 97 9.91 -6.41 38.77
CA ASN A 97 9.52 -5.02 39.01
C ASN A 97 10.36 -4.04 38.20
N TYR A 98 11.68 -4.24 38.15
CA TYR A 98 12.59 -3.42 37.36
C TYR A 98 12.27 -3.51 35.86
N ARG A 99 12.02 -4.72 35.33
CA ARG A 99 11.60 -4.93 33.94
C ARG A 99 10.29 -4.19 33.64
N HIS A 100 9.32 -4.28 34.55
CA HIS A 100 8.04 -3.60 34.39
C HIS A 100 8.14 -2.08 34.47
N GLN A 101 9.07 -1.53 35.24
CA GLN A 101 9.26 -0.08 35.36
C GLN A 101 10.07 0.52 34.21
N HIS A 102 11.09 -0.20 33.73
CA HIS A 102 12.10 0.39 32.84
C HIS A 102 12.24 -0.30 31.48
N GLN A 103 11.71 -1.50 31.29
CA GLN A 103 11.90 -2.31 30.07
C GLN A 103 10.58 -2.61 29.36
N MET A 104 9.56 -1.76 29.56
CA MET A 104 8.29 -1.90 28.85
C MET A 104 8.48 -1.63 27.35
N PRO A 105 7.73 -2.32 26.47
CA PRO A 105 7.80 -2.08 25.04
C PRO A 105 7.56 -0.61 24.67
N SER A 106 6.64 0.05 25.37
CA SER A 106 6.28 1.46 25.18
C SER A 106 7.41 2.44 25.47
N THR A 107 8.40 2.07 26.29
CA THR A 107 9.54 2.92 26.64
C THR A 107 10.73 2.73 25.72
N ARG A 108 10.63 1.86 24.70
CA ARG A 108 11.70 1.66 23.71
C ARG A 108 11.84 2.88 22.81
N ARG A 109 13.07 3.16 22.37
CA ARG A 109 13.37 4.27 21.45
C ARG A 109 12.63 4.17 20.11
N GLU A 110 12.44 2.95 19.64
CA GLU A 110 11.83 2.58 18.36
C GLU A 110 10.36 2.15 18.51
N PHE A 111 9.73 2.50 19.64
CA PHE A 111 8.34 2.11 19.87
C PHE A 111 7.38 2.82 18.92
N ASP A 112 7.66 4.07 18.57
CA ASP A 112 6.94 4.85 17.55
C ASP A 112 6.82 4.11 16.21
N LEU A 113 7.90 3.44 15.78
CA LEU A 113 7.93 2.65 14.55
C LEU A 113 7.20 1.30 14.69
N ASN A 114 7.20 0.71 15.89
CA ASN A 114 6.66 -0.62 16.17
C ASN A 114 5.29 -0.60 16.86
N ASP A 115 4.67 0.58 16.99
CA ASP A 115 3.38 0.74 17.65
C ASP A 115 2.28 0.09 16.79
N PRO A 116 1.54 -0.90 17.30
CA PRO A 116 0.45 -1.51 16.53
C PRO A 116 -0.65 -0.52 16.14
N ASP A 117 -0.79 0.58 16.87
CA ASP A 117 -1.75 1.64 16.59
C ASP A 117 -1.13 2.85 15.87
N CYS A 118 0.08 2.72 15.31
CA CYS A 118 0.77 3.82 14.63
C CYS A 118 -0.11 4.52 13.56
N TYR A 119 -0.84 3.73 12.76
CA TYR A 119 -1.74 4.24 11.71
C TYR A 119 -2.99 4.97 12.24
N ARG A 120 -3.44 4.68 13.46
CA ARG A 120 -4.58 5.39 14.07
C ARG A 120 -4.18 6.73 14.69
N LYS A 121 -2.91 6.85 15.08
CA LYS A 121 -2.33 8.04 15.73
C LYS A 121 -1.77 9.04 14.73
N LEU A 122 -1.46 8.59 13.51
CA LEU A 122 -1.04 9.43 12.40
C LEU A 122 -2.15 10.43 12.04
N ASP A 123 -1.83 11.72 12.18
CA ASP A 123 -2.69 12.79 11.69
C ASP A 123 -2.67 12.75 10.14
N PRO A 124 -3.82 12.83 9.44
CA PRO A 124 -3.84 12.80 7.98
C PRO A 124 -2.96 13.87 7.31
N GLY A 125 -2.66 14.96 8.01
CA GLY A 125 -1.70 15.99 7.57
C GLY A 125 -0.24 15.54 7.57
N ASP A 126 0.16 14.68 8.50
CA ASP A 126 1.54 14.15 8.60
C ASP A 126 1.78 12.97 7.64
N ALA A 127 0.73 12.22 7.32
CA ALA A 127 0.78 11.16 6.31
C ALA A 127 0.90 11.70 4.88
N GLN A 128 0.62 12.97 4.67
CA GLN A 128 0.68 13.63 3.37
C GLN A 128 2.13 14.02 3.05
N MET A 129 2.95 13.02 2.66
CA MET A 129 4.29 13.19 2.06
C MET A 129 4.28 13.93 0.70
N MET A 130 3.11 14.38 0.25
CA MET A 130 2.95 15.19 -0.95
C MET A 130 3.06 16.65 -0.56
N LEU A 131 3.99 17.38 -1.20
CA LEU A 131 4.05 18.83 -1.11
C LEU A 131 2.63 19.40 -1.34
N PRO A 132 2.03 20.10 -0.36
CA PRO A 132 0.71 20.69 -0.54
C PRO A 132 0.73 21.65 -1.73
N GLY A 133 -0.15 21.42 -2.70
CA GLY A 133 -0.33 22.33 -3.84
C GLY A 133 0.75 22.22 -4.91
N LEU A 134 0.74 21.12 -5.67
CA LEU A 134 1.41 21.11 -6.98
C LEU A 134 0.75 22.19 -7.84
N VAL A 135 1.53 23.21 -8.24
CA VAL A 135 1.05 24.40 -8.98
C VAL A 135 0.29 24.04 -10.27
N GLY A 136 0.49 22.85 -10.83
CA GLY A 136 -0.24 22.36 -12.01
C GLY A 136 -1.61 21.72 -11.74
N GLU A 137 -1.96 21.44 -10.48
CA GLU A 137 -3.25 20.85 -10.13
C GLU A 137 -4.29 21.96 -9.89
N GLU A 138 -5.04 22.31 -10.93
CA GLU A 138 -6.13 23.26 -10.82
C GLU A 138 -7.39 22.62 -10.22
N GLN A 139 -7.66 22.96 -8.96
CA GLN A 139 -8.90 22.57 -8.26
C GLN A 139 -10.16 23.12 -8.95
N ASP A 140 -10.03 24.23 -9.69
CA ASP A 140 -11.13 24.96 -10.35
C ASP A 140 -11.25 24.67 -11.86
N SER A 141 -10.69 23.54 -12.32
CA SER A 141 -10.70 23.17 -13.74
C SER A 141 -12.11 23.11 -14.36
N GLU A 142 -13.11 22.68 -13.59
CA GLU A 142 -14.51 22.67 -14.02
C GLU A 142 -15.08 24.08 -14.20
N SER A 143 -14.75 25.00 -13.28
CA SER A 143 -15.17 26.40 -13.34
C SER A 143 -14.58 27.09 -14.57
N ARG A 144 -13.30 26.84 -14.87
CA ARG A 144 -12.63 27.32 -16.09
C ARG A 144 -13.30 26.78 -17.35
N LEU A 145 -13.60 25.48 -17.39
CA LEU A 145 -14.24 24.84 -18.54
C LEU A 145 -15.66 25.40 -18.80
N LYS A 146 -16.42 25.69 -17.73
CA LYS A 146 -17.75 26.34 -17.86
C LYS A 146 -17.63 27.70 -18.52
N ARG A 147 -16.71 28.56 -18.06
CA ARG A 147 -16.47 29.89 -18.65
C ARG A 147 -16.03 29.79 -20.12
N GLN A 148 -15.16 28.85 -20.46
CA GLN A 148 -14.73 28.63 -21.85
C GLN A 148 -15.89 28.20 -22.76
N LYS A 149 -16.79 27.34 -22.26
CA LYS A 149 -17.99 26.93 -23.00
C LYS A 149 -18.96 28.09 -23.21
N GLU A 150 -19.13 28.95 -22.20
CA GLU A 150 -19.96 30.15 -22.29
C GLU A 150 -19.40 31.13 -23.33
N GLN A 151 -18.10 31.43 -23.27
CA GLN A 151 -17.42 32.28 -24.26
C GLN A 151 -17.57 31.73 -25.68
N LEU A 152 -17.33 30.44 -25.88
CA LEU A 152 -17.47 29.81 -27.20
C LEU A 152 -18.92 29.90 -27.71
N ARG A 153 -19.90 29.70 -26.82
CA ARG A 153 -21.31 29.82 -27.17
C ARG A 153 -21.64 31.24 -27.64
N GLU A 154 -21.19 32.26 -26.92
CA GLU A 154 -21.43 33.66 -27.29
C GLU A 154 -20.79 34.01 -28.63
N TRP A 155 -19.54 33.58 -28.87
CA TRP A 155 -18.87 33.80 -30.15
C TRP A 155 -19.59 33.16 -31.32
N LEU A 156 -20.06 31.91 -31.18
CA LEU A 156 -20.82 31.24 -32.23
C LEU A 156 -22.14 31.94 -32.52
N LEU A 157 -22.81 32.47 -31.51
CA LEU A 157 -24.04 33.23 -31.70
C LEU A 157 -23.79 34.56 -32.43
N CYS A 158 -22.71 35.27 -32.10
CA CYS A 158 -22.32 36.48 -32.83
C CYS A 158 -22.00 36.16 -34.30
N GLN A 159 -21.21 35.12 -34.55
CA GLN A 159 -20.86 34.72 -35.92
C GLN A 159 -22.09 34.33 -36.74
N GLN A 160 -23.06 33.62 -36.14
CA GLN A 160 -24.32 33.29 -36.82
C GLN A 160 -25.12 34.54 -37.19
N LYS A 161 -25.24 35.50 -36.26
CA LYS A 161 -25.94 36.76 -36.52
C LYS A 161 -25.26 37.57 -37.62
N GLU A 162 -23.94 37.71 -37.55
CA GLU A 162 -23.17 38.40 -38.60
C GLU A 162 -23.37 37.74 -39.96
N HIS A 163 -23.33 36.41 -40.01
CA HIS A 163 -23.59 35.67 -41.23
C HIS A 163 -25.02 35.87 -41.76
N GLU A 164 -26.03 35.82 -40.89
CA GLU A 164 -27.42 36.09 -41.25
C GLU A 164 -27.61 37.51 -41.79
N GLU A 165 -26.98 38.50 -41.15
CA GLU A 165 -26.99 39.90 -41.60
C GLU A 165 -26.32 40.06 -42.96
N GLU A 166 -25.17 39.44 -43.19
CA GLU A 166 -24.49 39.44 -44.49
C GLU A 166 -25.34 38.78 -45.58
N MET A 167 -25.97 37.65 -45.28
CA MET A 167 -26.87 36.98 -46.22
C MET A 167 -28.10 37.84 -46.55
N LEU A 168 -28.63 38.59 -45.59
CA LEU A 168 -29.70 39.55 -45.83
C LEU A 168 -29.22 40.73 -46.69
N ARG A 169 -28.03 41.28 -46.41
CA ARG A 169 -27.43 42.35 -47.23
C ARG A 169 -27.24 41.90 -48.68
N GLN A 170 -26.66 40.72 -48.90
CA GLN A 170 -26.47 40.15 -50.24
C GLN A 170 -27.80 39.95 -50.99
N LYS A 171 -28.85 39.48 -50.30
CA LYS A 171 -30.20 39.34 -50.89
C LYS A 171 -30.78 40.69 -51.28
N MET A 172 -30.63 41.72 -50.43
CA MET A 172 -31.13 43.06 -50.72
C MET A 172 -30.36 43.69 -51.89
N GLU A 173 -29.04 43.58 -51.92
CA GLU A 173 -28.20 44.03 -53.04
C GLU A 173 -28.55 43.30 -54.34
N GLY A 174 -28.75 41.97 -54.28
CA GLY A 174 -29.21 41.16 -55.42
C GLY A 174 -30.58 41.60 -55.93
N TRP A 175 -31.53 41.87 -55.03
CA TRP A 175 -32.86 42.39 -55.39
C TRP A 175 -32.76 43.78 -56.05
N GLN A 176 -31.95 44.69 -55.49
CA GLN A 176 -31.71 46.01 -56.08
C GLN A 176 -31.10 45.90 -57.48
N TYR A 177 -30.09 45.04 -57.64
CA TYR A 177 -29.47 44.78 -58.94
C TYR A 177 -30.48 44.24 -59.96
N GLU A 178 -31.35 43.31 -59.57
CA GLU A 178 -32.41 42.80 -60.44
C GLU A 178 -33.42 43.87 -60.86
N GLN A 179 -33.80 44.76 -59.94
CA GLN A 179 -34.68 45.90 -60.26
C GLN A 179 -34.01 46.83 -61.26
N SER A 180 -32.78 47.29 -60.98
CA SER A 180 -32.03 48.14 -61.92
C SER A 180 -31.82 47.46 -63.28
N ARG A 181 -31.58 46.14 -63.31
CA ARG A 181 -31.49 45.39 -64.57
C ARG A 181 -32.81 45.40 -65.35
N LYS A 182 -33.95 45.23 -64.69
CA LYS A 182 -35.28 45.31 -65.32
C LYS A 182 -35.56 46.72 -65.84
N GLU A 183 -35.26 47.76 -65.08
CA GLU A 183 -35.41 49.16 -65.49
C GLU A 183 -34.57 49.46 -66.74
N MET A 184 -33.29 49.08 -66.75
CA MET A 184 -32.41 49.26 -67.90
C MET A 184 -32.88 48.48 -69.13
N HIS A 185 -33.42 47.26 -68.94
CA HIS A 185 -34.01 46.48 -70.03
C HIS A 185 -35.26 47.17 -70.61
N ASN A 186 -36.15 47.65 -69.75
CA ASN A 186 -37.35 48.38 -70.18
C ASN A 186 -36.97 49.63 -70.96
N LEU A 187 -36.01 50.41 -70.46
CA LEU A 187 -35.50 51.60 -71.15
C LEU A 187 -34.91 51.25 -72.52
N ALA A 188 -34.15 50.15 -72.62
CA ALA A 188 -33.60 49.68 -73.90
C ALA A 188 -34.71 49.29 -74.89
N VAL A 189 -35.77 48.64 -74.41
CA VAL A 189 -36.96 48.30 -75.24
C VAL A 189 -37.68 49.56 -75.70
N GLU A 190 -37.86 50.56 -74.85
CA GLU A 190 -38.47 51.84 -75.21
C GLU A 190 -37.64 52.61 -76.25
N LEU A 191 -36.33 52.72 -76.04
CA LEU A 191 -35.42 53.33 -77.01
C LEU A 191 -35.46 52.60 -78.36
N HIS A 192 -35.49 51.27 -78.35
CA HIS A 192 -35.61 50.49 -79.58
C HIS A 192 -36.92 50.75 -80.32
N LYS A 193 -38.05 50.85 -79.61
CA LYS A 193 -39.35 51.21 -80.20
C LYS A 193 -39.30 52.60 -80.84
N LEU A 194 -38.77 53.59 -80.12
CA LEU A 194 -38.61 54.96 -80.63
C LEU A 194 -37.71 55.01 -81.86
N GLU A 195 -36.60 54.26 -81.87
CA GLU A 195 -35.74 54.14 -83.05
C GLU A 195 -36.46 53.51 -84.24
N MET A 196 -37.25 52.46 -84.02
CA MET A 196 -38.04 51.82 -85.08
C MET A 196 -39.11 52.76 -85.63
N ASP A 197 -39.78 53.52 -84.78
CA ASP A 197 -40.78 54.49 -85.22
C ASP A 197 -40.12 55.67 -85.96
N ARG A 198 -38.94 56.11 -85.52
CA ARG A 198 -38.12 57.08 -86.28
C ARG A 198 -37.75 56.52 -87.65
N LYS A 199 -37.26 55.28 -87.73
CA LYS A 199 -36.91 54.62 -89.00
C LYS A 199 -38.13 54.52 -89.94
N LYS A 200 -39.29 54.11 -89.42
CA LYS A 200 -40.55 54.09 -90.18
C LYS A 200 -40.93 55.48 -90.68
N ALA A 201 -40.88 56.51 -89.83
CA ALA A 201 -41.17 57.89 -90.22
C ALA A 201 -40.21 58.39 -91.30
N THR A 202 -38.90 58.10 -91.18
CA THR A 202 -37.93 58.44 -92.23
C THR A 202 -38.19 57.67 -93.53
N ALA A 203 -38.60 56.41 -93.47
CA ALA A 203 -38.92 55.61 -94.66
C ALA A 203 -40.17 56.15 -95.37
N VAL A 204 -41.20 56.56 -94.62
CA VAL A 204 -42.38 57.24 -95.16
C VAL A 204 -42.00 58.59 -95.79
N ALA A 205 -41.23 59.43 -95.09
CA ALA A 205 -40.79 60.72 -95.63
C ALA A 205 -39.93 60.57 -96.91
N VAL A 206 -39.04 59.57 -96.96
CA VAL A 206 -38.25 59.25 -98.17
C VAL A 206 -39.15 58.73 -99.29
N LYS A 207 -40.15 57.89 -98.98
CA LYS A 207 -41.14 57.43 -99.96
C LYS A 207 -41.92 58.60 -100.55
N ASP A 208 -42.43 59.50 -99.71
CA ASP A 208 -43.21 60.67 -100.12
C ASP A 208 -42.35 61.64 -100.94
N TYR A 209 -41.10 61.87 -100.55
CA TYR A 209 -40.12 62.63 -101.34
C TYR A 209 -39.86 61.99 -102.71
N ASN A 210 -39.66 60.67 -102.77
CA ASN A 210 -39.43 59.95 -104.02
C ASN A 210 -40.65 60.00 -104.94
N LEU A 211 -41.87 59.91 -104.39
CA LEU A 211 -43.11 60.09 -105.14
C LEU A 211 -43.19 61.50 -105.73
N ALA A 212 -42.97 62.54 -104.91
CA ALA A 212 -42.97 63.92 -105.37
C ALA A 212 -41.88 64.19 -106.43
N ALA A 213 -40.69 63.61 -106.28
CA ALA A 213 -39.61 63.71 -107.26
C ALA A 213 -39.94 62.97 -108.57
N ALA A 214 -40.62 61.82 -108.49
CA ALA A 214 -41.09 61.08 -109.67
C ALA A 214 -42.19 61.84 -110.41
N GLU A 215 -43.15 62.43 -109.69
CA GLU A 215 -44.17 63.32 -110.26
C GLU A 215 -43.53 64.53 -110.94
N ALA A 216 -42.56 65.19 -110.29
CA ALA A 216 -41.82 66.30 -110.89
C ALA A 216 -41.06 65.87 -112.16
N LYS A 217 -40.43 64.69 -112.16
CA LYS A 217 -39.82 64.11 -113.37
C LYS A 217 -40.83 63.84 -114.48
N GLN A 218 -42.01 63.31 -114.16
CA GLN A 218 -43.05 63.10 -115.17
C GLN A 218 -43.58 64.43 -115.74
N ILE A 219 -43.61 65.49 -114.94
CA ILE A 219 -43.95 66.83 -115.44
C ILE A 219 -42.84 67.32 -116.39
N GLN A 220 -41.56 67.18 -116.02
CA GLN A 220 -40.43 67.48 -116.91
C GLN A 220 -40.46 66.66 -118.20
N GLU A 221 -40.67 65.35 -118.15
CA GLU A 221 -40.76 64.51 -119.35
C GLU A 221 -41.95 64.89 -120.25
N LYS A 222 -43.06 65.37 -119.67
CA LYS A 222 -44.18 65.93 -120.44
C LYS A 222 -43.84 67.27 -121.07
N GLU A 223 -42.96 68.07 -120.47
CA GLU A 223 -42.41 69.29 -121.06
C GLU A 223 -41.43 68.94 -122.18
N ASP A 224 -40.48 68.04 -121.94
CA ASP A 224 -39.49 67.59 -122.93
C ASP A 224 -40.13 66.88 -124.13
N ASN A 225 -41.20 66.09 -123.93
CA ASN A 225 -41.96 65.48 -125.04
C ASN A 225 -42.77 66.51 -125.84
N LYS A 226 -43.22 67.62 -125.22
CA LYS A 226 -43.82 68.74 -125.97
C LYS A 226 -42.76 69.45 -126.82
N GLU A 227 -41.54 69.59 -126.31
CA GLU A 227 -40.41 70.17 -127.06
C GLU A 227 -39.92 69.26 -128.21
N SER A 228 -39.89 67.93 -128.01
CA SER A 228 -39.55 66.96 -129.06
C SER A 228 -40.65 66.80 -130.13
N ALA A 229 -41.94 66.86 -129.74
CA ALA A 229 -43.05 66.82 -130.71
C ALA A 229 -43.12 68.11 -131.56
N GLY A 230 -42.77 69.27 -130.99
CA GLY A 230 -42.59 70.51 -131.75
C GLY A 230 -41.45 70.42 -132.77
N SER A 231 -40.33 69.79 -132.39
CA SER A 231 -39.20 69.59 -133.29
C SER A 231 -39.50 68.63 -134.46
N GLN A 232 -40.35 67.62 -134.25
CA GLN A 232 -40.70 66.64 -135.31
C GLN A 232 -41.74 67.16 -136.31
N GLN A 233 -42.65 68.06 -135.91
CA GLN A 233 -43.58 68.70 -136.84
C GLN A 233 -42.87 69.71 -137.76
N HIS A 234 -41.82 70.38 -137.30
CA HIS A 234 -41.09 71.34 -138.14
C HIS A 234 -40.25 70.68 -139.25
N ALA A 235 -39.87 69.41 -139.09
CA ALA A 235 -39.03 68.69 -140.07
C ALA A 235 -39.83 68.08 -141.26
N LEU A 236 -41.15 67.90 -141.14
CA LEU A 236 -41.99 67.28 -142.19
C LEU A 236 -42.60 68.29 -143.17
N ASP A 237 -42.64 69.58 -142.83
CA ASP A 237 -43.13 70.65 -143.72
C ASP A 237 -42.04 71.20 -144.68
N MET A 238 -40.84 70.60 -144.70
CA MET A 238 -39.70 71.04 -145.55
C MET A 238 -39.12 69.93 -146.44
N VAL A 239 -39.94 69.25 -147.23
CA VAL A 239 -39.47 68.53 -148.45
C VAL A 239 -40.52 68.73 -149.55
N PRO A 240 -40.10 69.19 -150.76
CA PRO A 240 -40.83 70.13 -151.61
C PRO A 240 -42.06 69.61 -152.35
#